data_AF-A0AAV1I6U4-F1
#
_entry.id   AF-A0AAV1I6U4-F1
#
_cell.length_a   1.000
_cell.length_b   1.000
_cell.length_c   1.000
_cell.angle_alpha   90.00
_cell.angle_beta   90.00
_cell.angle_gamma   90.00
#
_symmetry.space_group_name_H-M   'P 1'
#
loop_
_entity.id
_entity.type
_entity.pdbx_description
1 polymer ?
#
loop_
_entity_poly.entity_id
_entity_poly.type
_entity_poly.pdbx_seq_one_letter_code
_entity_poly.pdbx_strand_id
1 'polypeptide(L)'
;MSGALGALRRSLTQAPKLTRSVKTSNAARAGHADEPHYIHAEHMYETWNIKNKQLKWGVAITTFVVAGFGLPVVAIRYSNSKLAA
;
A
#
# COMPACT_ATOMS: atom_id res chain seq x y z
N MET A 1 -65.38 10.21 18.64
CA MET A 1 -64.18 10.78 19.27
C MET A 1 -63.15 9.67 19.58
N SER A 2 -62.67 8.92 18.58
CA SER A 2 -61.88 7.70 18.81
C SER A 2 -60.51 7.64 18.12
N GLY A 3 -60.15 8.66 17.32
CA GLY A 3 -58.85 8.71 16.65
C GLY A 3 -57.69 9.14 17.56
N ALA A 4 -57.97 9.96 18.58
CA ALA A 4 -56.95 10.52 19.46
C ALA A 4 -56.33 9.48 20.40
N LEU A 5 -57.12 8.50 20.84
CA LEU A 5 -56.64 7.45 21.76
C LEU A 5 -55.67 6.47 21.08
N GLY A 6 -55.91 6.15 19.80
CA GLY A 6 -55.04 5.27 19.01
C GLY A 6 -53.70 5.91 18.65
N ALA A 7 -53.69 7.23 18.43
CA ALA A 7 -52.47 8.01 18.19
C ALA A 7 -51.62 8.13 19.47
N LEU A 8 -52.26 8.37 20.61
CA LEU A 8 -51.57 8.47 21.91
C LEU A 8 -50.97 7.13 22.36
N ARG A 9 -51.62 6.01 22.05
CA ARG A 9 -51.08 4.68 22.38
C ARG A 9 -49.81 4.36 21.57
N ARG A 10 -49.70 4.84 20.33
CA ARG A 10 -48.51 4.65 19.49
C ARG A 10 -47.32 5.49 19.93
N SER A 11 -47.55 6.71 20.43
CA SER A 11 -46.48 7.58 20.91
C SER A 11 -45.87 7.11 22.24
N LEU A 12 -46.64 6.42 23.08
CA LEU A 12 -46.16 5.91 24.38
C LEU A 12 -45.40 4.59 24.29
N THR A 13 -45.52 3.83 23.19
CA THR A 13 -44.79 2.56 22.97
C THR A 13 -43.50 2.72 22.15
N GLN A 14 -43.18 3.93 21.69
CA GLN A 14 -42.02 4.14 20.84
C GLN A 14 -40.77 4.36 21.70
N ALA A 15 -40.19 3.26 22.18
CA ALA A 15 -38.85 3.29 22.77
C ALA A 15 -37.87 3.96 21.78
N PRO A 16 -37.02 4.90 22.24
CA PRO A 16 -36.10 5.58 21.34
C PRO A 16 -35.11 4.55 20.81
N LYS A 17 -35.24 4.21 19.52
CA LYS A 17 -34.30 3.33 18.84
C LYS A 17 -33.01 4.13 18.62
N LEU A 18 -32.14 4.07 19.62
CA LEU A 18 -30.86 4.77 19.66
C LEU A 18 -29.98 4.22 18.53
N THR A 19 -30.04 4.87 17.39
CA THR A 19 -29.34 4.47 16.16
C THR A 19 -27.96 5.09 16.21
N ARG A 20 -27.07 4.48 16.99
CA ARG A 20 -25.65 4.81 16.98
C ARG A 20 -24.99 4.10 15.81
N SER A 21 -25.12 4.67 14.62
CA SER A 21 -24.25 4.33 13.50
C SER A 21 -23.11 5.34 13.43
N VAL A 22 -21.94 4.92 13.89
CA VAL A 22 -20.70 5.59 13.51
C VAL A 22 -20.51 5.30 12.03
N LYS A 23 -20.80 6.29 11.17
CA LYS A 23 -20.44 6.22 9.75
C LYS A 23 -18.94 6.47 9.63
N THR A 24 -18.15 5.42 9.40
CA THR A 24 -16.70 5.54 9.17
C THR A 24 -16.29 5.42 7.70
N SER A 25 -17.21 5.45 6.75
CA SER A 25 -16.84 5.48 5.33
C SER A 25 -17.46 6.69 4.63
N ASN A 26 -16.59 7.52 4.07
CA ASN A 26 -16.96 8.51 3.07
C ASN A 26 -17.55 7.78 1.86
N ALA A 27 -18.59 8.35 1.25
CA ALA A 27 -19.12 7.87 -0.01
C ALA A 27 -18.00 7.91 -1.07
N ALA A 28 -17.73 6.77 -1.71
CA ALA A 28 -16.74 6.68 -2.78
C ALA A 28 -17.14 7.61 -3.92
N ARG A 29 -16.40 8.72 -4.05
CA ARG A 29 -16.42 9.55 -5.27
C ARG A 29 -15.71 8.73 -6.35
N ALA A 30 -16.33 8.61 -7.52
CA ALA A 30 -15.69 7.99 -8.68
C ALA A 30 -14.42 8.80 -9.02
N GLY A 31 -13.26 8.14 -8.97
CA GLY A 31 -11.92 8.75 -8.95
C GLY A 31 -11.40 8.86 -7.52
N HIS A 32 -10.64 7.87 -7.07
CA HIS A 32 -10.23 7.74 -5.68
C HIS A 32 -9.06 8.69 -5.41
N ALA A 33 -9.24 9.71 -4.57
CA ALA A 33 -8.12 10.57 -4.14
C ALA A 33 -7.02 9.79 -3.38
N ASP A 34 -7.32 8.57 -2.94
CA ASP A 34 -6.41 7.64 -2.25
C ASP A 34 -6.02 6.43 -3.12
N GLU A 35 -6.37 6.36 -4.41
CA GLU A 35 -5.88 5.25 -5.23
C GLU A 35 -4.40 5.45 -5.53
N PRO A 36 -3.58 4.41 -5.34
CA PRO A 36 -2.17 4.52 -5.64
C PRO A 36 -1.97 4.86 -7.11
N HIS A 37 -1.14 5.87 -7.37
CA HIS A 37 -0.86 6.42 -8.71
C HIS A 37 -0.51 5.34 -9.77
N TYR A 38 -0.01 4.18 -9.33
CA TYR A 38 0.38 3.07 -10.20
C TYR A 38 -0.77 2.15 -10.69
N ILE A 39 -1.98 2.23 -10.12
CA ILE A 39 -3.07 1.29 -10.45
C ILE A 39 -3.68 1.59 -11.83
N HIS A 40 -3.70 2.86 -12.23
CA HIS A 40 -4.29 3.34 -13.47
C HIS A 40 -3.29 4.17 -14.31
N ALA A 41 -1.99 4.04 -14.06
CA ALA A 41 -0.96 4.71 -14.85
C ALA A 41 -0.84 4.09 -16.25
N GLU A 42 -0.64 4.93 -17.27
CA GLU A 42 -0.39 4.50 -18.66
C GLU A 42 0.90 3.67 -18.80
N HIS A 43 1.89 3.93 -17.93
CA HIS A 43 3.16 3.23 -17.92
C HIS A 43 3.27 2.35 -16.68
N MET A 44 3.67 1.09 -16.87
CA MET A 44 3.82 0.13 -15.76
C MET A 44 4.86 0.55 -14.71
N TYR A 45 5.89 1.30 -15.12
CA TYR A 45 6.95 1.75 -14.22
C TYR A 45 7.08 3.27 -14.25
N GLU A 46 6.97 3.90 -13.07
CA GLU A 46 7.13 5.34 -12.91
C GLU A 46 8.56 5.71 -12.55
N THR A 47 9.46 5.69 -13.54
CA THR A 47 10.88 6.02 -13.32
C THR A 47 11.10 7.46 -12.86
N TRP A 48 10.16 8.37 -13.16
CA TRP A 48 10.23 9.78 -12.79
C TRP A 48 9.82 10.04 -11.34
N ASN A 49 8.95 9.21 -10.76
CA ASN A 49 8.43 9.36 -9.40
C ASN A 49 9.36 8.76 -8.32
N ILE A 50 10.51 8.22 -8.73
CA ILE A 50 11.50 7.66 -7.82
C ILE A 50 12.36 8.79 -7.23
N LYS A 51 12.21 9.04 -5.93
CA LYS A 51 13.11 9.92 -5.16
C LYS A 51 14.56 9.41 -5.27
N ASN A 52 15.49 10.31 -5.61
CA ASN A 52 16.92 10.04 -5.79
C ASN A 52 17.22 8.89 -6.80
N LYS A 53 16.51 8.86 -7.94
CA LYS A 53 16.61 7.77 -8.93
C LYS A 53 18.04 7.48 -9.39
N GLN A 54 18.86 8.51 -9.63
CA GLN A 54 20.23 8.33 -10.12
C GLN A 54 21.10 7.62 -9.08
N LEU A 55 20.93 7.94 -7.80
CA LEU A 55 21.67 7.29 -6.72
C LEU A 55 21.27 5.82 -6.60
N LYS A 56 19.97 5.51 -6.65
CA LYS A 56 19.47 4.14 -6.57
C LYS A 56 19.95 3.27 -7.72
N TRP A 57 19.84 3.77 -8.95
CA TRP A 57 20.33 3.06 -10.13
C TRP A 57 21.85 2.95 -10.15
N GLY A 58 22.57 4.00 -9.74
CA GLY A 58 24.02 3.97 -9.61
C GLY A 58 24.48 2.90 -8.63
N VAL A 59 23.95 2.90 -7.41
CA VAL A 59 24.27 1.88 -6.39
C VAL A 59 23.92 0.49 -6.91
N ALA A 60 22.73 0.30 -7.48
CA ALA A 60 22.32 -1.01 -8.01
C ALA A 60 23.30 -1.54 -9.08
N ILE A 61 23.66 -0.71 -10.06
CA ILE A 61 24.58 -1.08 -11.14
C ILE A 61 25.98 -1.36 -10.56
N THR A 62 26.49 -0.48 -9.70
CA THR A 62 27.82 -0.66 -9.09
C THR A 62 27.87 -1.94 -8.27
N THR A 63 26.86 -2.23 -7.46
CA THR A 63 26.80 -3.48 -6.69
C THR A 63 26.76 -4.70 -7.60
N PHE A 64 25.98 -4.66 -8.69
CA PHE A 64 25.89 -5.76 -9.63
C PHE A 64 27.23 -6.04 -10.33
N VAL A 65 27.93 -5.00 -10.77
CA VAL A 65 29.26 -5.10 -11.37
C VAL A 65 30.26 -5.65 -10.35
N VAL A 66 30.32 -5.09 -9.15
CA VAL A 66 31.24 -5.55 -8.09
C VAL A 66 30.97 -7.00 -7.71
N ALA A 67 29.71 -7.44 -7.64
CA ALA A 67 29.40 -8.85 -7.39
C ALA A 67 29.84 -9.74 -8.56
N GLY A 68 29.58 -9.33 -9.81
CA GLY A 68 29.95 -10.08 -11.00
C GLY A 68 31.46 -10.34 -11.12
N PHE A 69 32.29 -9.35 -10.79
CA PHE A 69 33.75 -9.48 -10.83
C PHE A 69 34.36 -9.95 -9.51
N GLY A 70 33.78 -9.55 -8.37
CA GLY A 70 34.28 -9.87 -7.04
C GLY A 70 34.13 -11.34 -6.69
N LEU A 71 33.00 -11.97 -7.04
CA LEU A 71 32.76 -13.38 -6.73
C LEU A 71 33.80 -14.32 -7.39
N PRO A 72 34.13 -14.22 -8.68
CA PRO A 72 35.19 -15.03 -9.30
C PRO A 72 36.56 -14.85 -8.64
N VAL A 73 36.95 -13.62 -8.28
CA VAL A 73 38.26 -13.34 -7.66
C VAL A 73 38.35 -13.99 -6.28
N VAL A 74 37.29 -13.89 -5.48
CA VAL A 74 37.24 -14.55 -4.16
C VAL A 74 37.26 -16.07 -4.31
N ALA A 75 36.53 -16.62 -5.29
CA ALA A 75 36.52 -18.05 -5.56
C ALA A 75 37.91 -18.59 -5.91
N ILE A 76 38.66 -17.90 -6.79
CA ILE A 76 40.04 -18.29 -7.14
C ILE A 76 40.94 -18.25 -5.91
N ARG A 77 40.85 -17.19 -5.09
CA ARG A 77 41.66 -17.07 -3.89
C ARG A 77 41.40 -18.20 -2.88
N TYR A 78 40.14 -18.59 -2.72
CA TYR A 78 39.75 -19.70 -1.86
C TYR A 78 40.24 -21.06 -2.40
N SER A 79 40.18 -21.27 -3.72
CA SER A 79 40.72 -22.48 -4.35
C SER A 79 42.24 -22.58 -4.15
N ASN A 80 42.97 -21.48 -4.35
CA ASN A 80 44.41 -21.45 -4.13
C ASN A 80 44.79 -21.67 -2.66
N SER A 81 44.02 -21.14 -1.70
CA SER A 81 44.29 -21.37 -0.28
C SER A 81 44.04 -22.82 0.15
N LYS A 82 43.13 -23.54 -0.52
CA LYS A 82 42.96 -24.99 -0.32
C LYS A 82 44.06 -25.82 -0.99
N LEU A 83 44.55 -25.38 -2.15
CA LEU A 83 45.54 -26.13 -2.93
C LEU A 83 46.97 -25.98 -2.41
N ALA A 84 47.25 -24.87 -1.73
CA ALA A 84 48.55 -24.59 -1.09
C ALA A 84 48.68 -25.19 0.33
N ALA A 85 47.64 -25.84 0.85
CA ALA A 85 47.63 -26.57 2.12
C ALA A 85 47.69 -28.08 1.86
#